data_AF-A0A835V7I0-F1
#
_entry.id   AF-A0A835V7I0-F1
#
_cell.length_a   1.000
_cell.length_b   1.000
_cell.length_c   1.000
_cell.angle_alpha   90.00
_cell.angle_beta   90.00
_cell.angle_gamma   90.00
#
_symmetry.space_group_name_H-M   'P 1'
#
loop_
_entity.id
_entity.type
_entity.pdbx_description
1 polymer ?
#
loop_
_entity_poly.entity_id
_entity_poly.type
_entity_poly.pdbx_seq_one_letter_code
_entity_poly.pdbx_strand_id
1 'polypeptide(L)'
;MRIYNTRTGDRGPFLCAREDVPLDVALVPPTRLPPLLLLSPSPPLISCNSARPHCRIHPPPMSSSANFATLCVCQNSTTGHRHRHRHRHRHRHPAFSAHFTSTEDVASKLDQFPEKSLLRHTPPRPRRIILVRHGESEGNVDETVYTRVPDPRIGLTANGFEQAFSCGCRIRDIVSDDGIQNSKFYFYVSPYCRTLETLRGIGKAFERSSIAGVREEPRLREQDFGNFQDREKMRLEKEIRLRYGRFFYRFPNGESAADVYDRITGFRETLRADIDIGRFQPPGQQSPNMNLVIVSHGLTLRVFLMRWYKWTVEQFEGLGNFDNGGMLVMQTGFGGRYSLLVHHTVEELQKFGFTEAMIDDQMWQMRAKPGELNYDSSTTGPSFFTHFD
;
A
#
# COMPACT_ATOMS: atom_id res chain seq x y z
N MET A 1 36.44 -16.65 -19.94
CA MET A 1 37.71 -16.01 -20.32
C MET A 1 37.87 -16.09 -21.83
N ARG A 2 37.52 -15.03 -22.57
CA ARG A 2 37.91 -14.77 -23.96
C ARG A 2 37.72 -13.27 -24.21
N ILE A 3 38.84 -12.60 -24.45
CA ILE A 3 38.98 -11.20 -24.82
C ILE A 3 39.42 -11.20 -26.28
N TYR A 4 38.83 -10.35 -27.14
CA TYR A 4 39.55 -9.67 -28.23
C TYR A 4 38.81 -8.38 -28.65
N ASN A 5 39.36 -7.27 -28.17
CA ASN A 5 39.84 -6.08 -28.87
C ASN A 5 39.00 -5.35 -29.96
N THR A 6 38.65 -4.11 -29.60
CA THR A 6 38.60 -2.82 -30.31
C THR A 6 38.48 -2.74 -31.84
N ARG A 7 37.53 -1.91 -32.29
CA ARG A 7 37.75 -0.89 -33.31
C ARG A 7 36.86 0.33 -33.10
N THR A 8 37.51 1.49 -33.19
CA THR A 8 37.02 2.85 -33.11
C THR A 8 36.15 3.22 -34.32
N GLY A 9 35.13 4.05 -34.10
CA GLY A 9 34.20 4.52 -35.13
C GLY A 9 33.39 5.70 -34.60
N ASP A 10 33.96 6.88 -34.78
CA ASP A 10 33.45 8.22 -34.51
C ASP A 10 32.08 8.47 -35.20
N ARG A 11 31.02 8.81 -34.43
CA ARG A 11 29.80 9.51 -34.89
C ARG A 11 29.17 10.29 -33.73
N GLY A 12 28.79 11.53 -34.01
CA GLY A 12 28.47 12.60 -33.08
C GLY A 12 27.18 12.48 -32.26
N PRO A 13 26.84 13.55 -31.51
CA PRO A 13 25.85 13.49 -30.46
C PRO A 13 24.43 13.52 -31.04
N PHE A 14 23.63 12.50 -30.73
CA PHE A 14 22.19 12.51 -30.99
C PHE A 14 21.49 13.24 -29.84
N LEU A 15 20.87 14.36 -30.21
CA LEU A 15 19.99 15.16 -29.37
C LEU A 15 18.80 14.33 -28.88
N CYS A 16 18.56 14.36 -27.57
CA CYS A 16 17.32 13.93 -26.96
C CYS A 16 16.32 15.08 -27.08
N ALA A 17 15.23 14.88 -27.82
CA ALA A 17 14.18 15.88 -28.02
C ALA A 17 13.47 16.16 -26.69
N ARG A 18 13.71 17.36 -26.14
CA ARG A 18 12.80 18.02 -25.19
C ARG A 18 11.81 18.82 -26.03
N GLU A 19 10.52 18.57 -25.82
CA GLU A 19 9.47 19.45 -26.32
C GLU A 19 9.48 20.74 -25.49
N ASP A 20 10.14 21.78 -26.03
CA ASP A 20 10.06 23.14 -25.54
C ASP A 20 8.79 23.81 -26.11
N VAL A 21 7.89 24.22 -25.22
CA VAL A 21 6.77 25.14 -25.53
C VAL A 21 7.26 26.58 -25.24
N PRO A 22 7.19 27.53 -26.18
CA PRO A 22 7.62 28.90 -25.92
C PRO A 22 6.51 29.65 -25.16
N LEU A 23 6.85 30.17 -23.98
CA LEU A 23 6.07 31.19 -23.29
C LEU A 23 6.93 32.44 -23.15
N ASP A 24 6.74 33.38 -24.09
CA ASP A 24 7.16 34.76 -23.92
C ASP A 24 6.37 35.37 -22.75
N VAL A 25 7.06 35.66 -21.65
CA VAL A 25 6.54 36.51 -20.58
C VAL A 25 7.56 37.59 -20.29
N ALA A 26 7.26 38.80 -20.77
CA ALA A 26 7.94 40.02 -20.39
C ALA A 26 7.79 40.25 -18.88
N LEU A 27 8.92 40.38 -18.19
CA LEU A 27 9.00 40.74 -16.78
C LEU A 27 8.55 42.19 -16.58
N VAL A 28 7.40 42.38 -15.92
CA VAL A 28 6.95 43.68 -15.39
C VAL A 28 7.31 43.73 -13.90
N PRO A 29 8.00 44.78 -13.40
CA PRO A 29 8.38 44.89 -11.99
C PRO A 29 7.16 45.20 -11.10
N PRO A 30 7.19 44.81 -9.81
CA PRO A 30 6.04 44.91 -8.93
C PRO A 30 5.73 46.37 -8.55
N THR A 31 4.54 46.83 -8.91
CA THR A 31 3.96 48.06 -8.38
C THR A 31 3.40 47.81 -6.97
N ARG A 32 3.69 48.74 -6.06
CA ARG A 32 3.25 48.72 -4.65
C ARG A 32 1.72 48.77 -4.57
N LEU A 33 1.11 47.80 -3.88
CA LEU A 33 -0.29 47.87 -3.45
C LEU A 33 -0.43 48.77 -2.20
N PRO A 34 -1.51 49.56 -2.08
CA PRO A 34 -1.80 50.35 -0.88
C PRO A 34 -2.43 49.48 0.23
N PRO A 35 -2.35 49.91 1.51
CA PRO A 35 -2.75 49.08 2.64
C PRO A 35 -4.26 48.90 2.77
N LEU A 36 -4.66 47.68 3.12
CA LEU A 36 -6.02 47.26 3.46
C LEU A 36 -6.53 47.98 4.72
N LEU A 37 -7.71 48.59 4.60
CA LEU A 37 -8.51 49.10 5.71
C LEU A 37 -9.08 47.93 6.52
N LEU A 38 -8.78 47.93 7.82
CA LEU A 38 -9.35 47.06 8.84
C LEU A 38 -10.87 47.30 8.95
N LEU A 39 -11.67 46.29 8.59
CA LEU A 39 -13.07 46.20 8.96
C LEU A 39 -13.19 45.51 10.33
N SER A 40 -13.85 46.21 11.25
CA SER A 40 -14.13 45.83 12.63
C SER A 40 -15.16 44.68 12.76
N PRO A 41 -15.16 43.92 13.87
CA PRO A 41 -16.02 42.77 14.07
C PRO A 41 -17.43 43.14 14.55
N SER A 42 -18.43 42.41 14.05
CA SER A 42 -19.85 42.49 14.45
C SER A 42 -20.10 41.96 15.88
N PRO A 43 -21.13 42.45 16.60
CA PRO A 43 -21.40 42.10 18.00
C PRO A 43 -22.18 40.77 18.17
N PRO A 44 -22.23 40.20 19.40
CA PRO A 44 -22.75 38.85 19.63
C PRO A 44 -24.27 38.79 19.76
N LEU A 45 -24.84 37.64 19.36
CA LEU A 45 -26.25 37.32 19.49
C LEU A 45 -26.61 36.89 20.92
N ILE A 46 -27.73 37.45 21.40
CA ILE A 46 -28.33 37.27 22.72
C ILE A 46 -29.11 35.95 22.78
N SER A 47 -28.92 35.24 23.90
CA SER A 47 -29.71 34.10 24.38
C SER A 47 -31.05 34.56 24.94
N CYS A 48 -32.15 33.86 24.61
CA CYS A 48 -33.37 33.85 25.42
C CYS A 48 -34.06 32.48 25.35
N ASN A 49 -34.01 31.78 26.48
CA ASN A 49 -34.93 30.71 26.87
C ASN A 49 -36.35 31.28 27.05
N SER A 50 -37.38 30.57 26.58
CA SER A 50 -38.65 30.50 27.31
C SER A 50 -39.42 29.23 26.94
N ALA A 51 -40.20 28.78 27.91
CA ALA A 51 -40.64 27.40 28.09
C ALA A 51 -41.97 27.04 27.40
N ARG A 52 -42.08 25.74 27.09
CA ARG A 52 -43.24 24.81 27.10
C ARG A 52 -44.53 25.28 27.80
N PRO A 53 -45.74 24.80 27.40
CA PRO A 53 -46.21 23.48 27.88
C PRO A 53 -47.09 22.58 26.95
N HIS A 54 -46.94 21.28 27.21
CA HIS A 54 -47.92 20.17 27.23
C HIS A 54 -48.81 19.82 26.01
N CYS A 55 -48.62 18.59 25.49
CA CYS A 55 -49.69 17.58 25.50
C CYS A 55 -49.12 16.15 25.49
N ARG A 56 -49.66 15.29 26.36
CA ARG A 56 -49.40 13.85 26.51
C ARG A 56 -50.40 13.07 25.61
N ILE A 57 -50.06 11.86 25.18
CA ILE A 57 -50.86 10.61 25.34
C ILE A 57 -50.02 9.40 24.85
N HIS A 58 -50.24 8.27 25.52
CA HIS A 58 -49.46 7.04 25.70
C HIS A 58 -49.38 6.05 24.51
N PRO A 59 -48.40 5.12 24.51
CA PRO A 59 -48.52 3.79 23.89
C PRO A 59 -48.70 2.67 24.95
N PRO A 60 -49.26 1.51 24.56
CA PRO A 60 -48.85 0.24 25.19
C PRO A 60 -48.80 -0.95 24.18
N PRO A 61 -48.43 -2.19 24.57
CA PRO A 61 -47.19 -2.58 25.25
C PRO A 61 -46.53 -3.91 24.74
N MET A 62 -45.22 -4.02 25.03
CA MET A 62 -44.39 -5.15 25.52
C MET A 62 -44.52 -6.62 25.04
N SER A 63 -43.34 -7.25 24.80
CA SER A 63 -42.81 -8.37 25.62
C SER A 63 -41.27 -8.58 25.50
N SER A 64 -40.58 -8.47 26.65
CA SER A 64 -39.37 -9.14 27.22
C SER A 64 -38.25 -9.70 26.31
N SER A 65 -36.93 -9.63 26.58
CA SER A 65 -36.10 -9.64 27.83
C SER A 65 -34.64 -9.18 27.51
N ALA A 66 -34.01 -8.22 28.22
CA ALA A 66 -33.09 -8.32 29.39
C ALA A 66 -31.79 -9.13 29.13
N ASN A 67 -30.52 -8.71 29.37
CA ASN A 67 -29.85 -7.89 30.40
C ASN A 67 -28.57 -7.20 29.83
N PHE A 68 -28.37 -5.88 29.95
CA PHE A 68 -27.65 -5.10 30.98
C PHE A 68 -26.13 -5.35 31.18
N ALA A 69 -25.36 -4.35 30.74
CA ALA A 69 -23.95 -4.10 31.05
C ALA A 69 -23.80 -3.20 32.29
N THR A 70 -22.69 -3.33 33.02
CA THR A 70 -22.26 -2.37 34.04
C THR A 70 -20.81 -1.99 33.79
N LEU A 71 -20.57 -0.68 33.58
CA LEU A 71 -19.27 -0.02 33.64
C LEU A 71 -18.80 0.04 35.10
N CYS A 72 -17.50 -0.14 35.35
CA CYS A 72 -16.86 0.44 36.54
C CYS A 72 -15.42 0.85 36.23
N VAL A 73 -15.12 2.10 36.55
CA VAL A 73 -13.81 2.77 36.51
C VAL A 73 -13.28 2.81 37.94
N CYS A 74 -12.02 2.46 38.19
CA CYS A 74 -11.28 2.91 39.38
C CYS A 74 -9.79 3.10 39.09
N GLN A 75 -9.28 4.27 39.50
CA GLN A 75 -7.88 4.67 39.62
C GLN A 75 -7.29 4.32 41.00
N ASN A 76 -5.98 4.57 41.16
CA ASN A 76 -5.17 4.73 42.40
C ASN A 76 -4.65 3.42 43.03
N SER A 77 -3.35 3.12 43.21
CA SER A 77 -2.10 3.82 43.59
C SER A 77 -1.57 3.28 44.94
N THR A 78 -0.31 2.84 44.89
CA THR A 78 0.75 2.84 45.93
C THR A 78 0.61 2.13 47.30
N THR A 79 1.68 1.38 47.58
CA THR A 79 2.41 1.17 48.85
C THR A 79 1.83 0.26 49.94
N GLY A 80 2.66 -0.72 50.37
CA GLY A 80 2.46 -1.51 51.58
C GLY A 80 3.55 -2.57 51.76
N HIS A 81 4.56 -2.27 52.57
CA HIS A 81 5.74 -3.09 52.85
C HIS A 81 5.57 -3.84 54.19
N ARG A 82 6.28 -4.97 54.36
CA ARG A 82 6.58 -5.76 55.59
C ARG A 82 5.49 -6.77 56.02
N HIS A 83 5.76 -7.98 56.54
CA HIS A 83 6.97 -8.56 57.14
C HIS A 83 6.82 -10.10 57.30
N ARG A 84 7.97 -10.77 57.55
CA ARG A 84 8.19 -12.10 58.22
C ARG A 84 8.04 -13.36 57.33
N HIS A 85 8.88 -14.41 57.42
CA HIS A 85 9.88 -14.84 58.41
C HIS A 85 11.05 -15.56 57.70
N ARG A 86 12.28 -15.35 58.20
CA ARG A 86 13.49 -16.09 57.82
C ARG A 86 13.51 -17.47 58.52
N HIS A 87 13.75 -18.53 57.77
CA HIS A 87 14.47 -19.71 58.26
C HIS A 87 15.71 -19.95 57.38
N ARG A 88 16.88 -19.88 58.02
CA ARG A 88 18.18 -20.26 57.45
C ARG A 88 18.41 -21.73 57.73
N HIS A 89 18.62 -22.55 56.70
CA HIS A 89 19.43 -23.75 56.80
C HIS A 89 20.51 -23.71 55.70
N ARG A 90 21.78 -23.71 56.15
CA ARG A 90 22.94 -24.04 55.32
C ARG A 90 22.92 -25.55 55.08
N HIS A 91 23.12 -26.00 53.84
CA HIS A 91 24.33 -26.72 53.44
C HIS A 91 24.22 -27.39 52.06
N ARG A 92 25.36 -27.37 51.36
CA ARG A 92 25.84 -28.24 50.26
C ARG A 92 25.30 -27.98 48.86
N HIS A 93 26.16 -27.35 48.05
CA HIS A 93 26.18 -27.50 46.60
C HIS A 93 26.47 -28.95 46.22
N PRO A 94 25.65 -29.60 45.37
CA PRO A 94 26.11 -30.65 44.49
C PRO A 94 26.51 -30.02 43.15
N ALA A 95 27.63 -30.49 42.60
CA ALA A 95 28.11 -30.16 41.27
C ALA A 95 27.01 -30.45 40.23
N PHE A 96 26.66 -29.46 39.41
CA PHE A 96 25.81 -29.66 38.25
C PHE A 96 26.64 -30.35 37.17
N SER A 97 26.48 -31.68 37.07
CA SER A 97 26.87 -32.46 35.91
C SER A 97 26.03 -31.97 34.72
N ALA A 98 26.71 -31.48 33.66
CA ALA A 98 26.08 -31.14 32.41
C ALA A 98 25.62 -32.41 31.70
N HIS A 99 24.38 -32.83 31.95
CA HIS A 99 23.72 -33.83 31.12
C HIS A 99 23.28 -33.18 29.81
N PHE A 100 23.94 -33.59 28.73
CA PHE A 100 23.57 -33.31 27.35
C PHE A 100 22.16 -33.89 27.10
N THR A 101 21.13 -33.03 27.09
CA THR A 101 19.78 -33.44 26.73
C THR A 101 19.75 -33.77 25.26
N SER A 102 19.43 -35.02 24.92
CA SER A 102 19.24 -35.47 23.55
C SER A 102 18.11 -34.66 22.88
N THR A 103 18.19 -34.55 21.56
CA THR A 103 17.21 -33.85 20.71
C THR A 103 15.77 -34.40 20.83
N GLU A 104 15.60 -35.61 21.37
CA GLU A 104 14.31 -36.24 21.58
C GLU A 104 13.51 -35.63 22.75
N ASP A 105 14.18 -35.11 23.79
CA ASP A 105 13.51 -34.52 24.98
C ASP A 105 12.93 -33.12 24.74
N VAL A 106 13.36 -32.44 23.67
CA VAL A 106 12.84 -31.13 23.28
C VAL A 106 11.53 -31.28 22.48
N ALA A 107 11.41 -32.35 21.70
CA ALA A 107 10.22 -32.66 20.92
C ALA A 107 9.02 -32.99 21.83
N SER A 108 9.24 -33.73 22.93
CA SER A 108 8.18 -34.13 23.86
C SER A 108 7.59 -32.98 24.69
N LYS A 109 8.37 -31.91 24.93
CA LYS A 109 7.90 -30.71 25.65
C LYS A 109 7.08 -29.74 24.79
N LEU A 110 7.17 -29.84 23.46
CA LEU A 110 6.37 -29.02 22.55
C LEU A 110 4.92 -29.51 22.43
N ASP A 111 4.65 -30.76 22.79
CA ASP A 111 3.30 -31.34 22.77
C ASP A 111 2.44 -30.95 23.99
N GLN A 112 3.01 -30.28 25.00
CA GLN A 112 2.27 -29.71 26.13
C GLN A 112 1.53 -28.40 25.81
N PHE A 113 1.75 -27.82 24.62
CA PHE A 113 1.12 -26.57 24.20
C PHE A 113 0.51 -26.75 22.80
N PRO A 114 -0.77 -27.15 22.68
CA PRO A 114 -1.40 -27.40 21.38
C PRO A 114 -1.39 -26.17 20.44
N GLU A 115 -1.29 -24.95 20.97
CA GLU A 115 -1.10 -23.73 20.17
C GLU A 115 0.27 -23.67 19.45
N LYS A 116 1.30 -24.36 19.95
CA LYS A 116 2.59 -24.49 19.27
C LYS A 116 2.59 -25.58 18.20
N SER A 117 1.60 -26.47 18.19
CA SER A 117 1.40 -27.44 17.10
C SER A 117 0.94 -26.76 15.80
N LEU A 118 0.28 -25.59 15.90
CA LEU A 118 -0.09 -24.75 14.75
C LEU A 118 1.13 -24.15 14.02
N LEU A 119 2.33 -24.17 14.62
CA LEU A 119 3.58 -23.78 13.97
C LEU A 119 4.10 -24.84 12.98
N ARG A 120 3.48 -26.03 12.90
CA ARG A 120 4.07 -27.12 12.11
C ARG A 120 3.94 -26.92 10.60
N HIS A 121 3.03 -26.08 10.10
CA HIS A 121 2.91 -25.78 8.67
C HIS A 121 2.44 -24.34 8.40
N THR A 122 3.34 -23.36 8.54
CA THR A 122 3.07 -22.02 8.00
C THR A 122 2.87 -22.15 6.49
N PRO A 123 1.74 -21.70 5.93
CA PRO A 123 1.49 -21.80 4.51
C PRO A 123 2.60 -21.06 3.73
N PRO A 124 3.01 -21.57 2.55
CA PRO A 124 4.02 -20.90 1.76
C PRO A 124 3.49 -19.52 1.35
N ARG A 125 4.32 -18.48 1.55
CA ARG A 125 3.99 -17.12 1.12
C ARG A 125 3.83 -17.09 -0.40
N PRO A 126 2.93 -16.26 -0.95
CA PRO A 126 2.83 -16.09 -2.38
C PRO A 126 4.17 -15.67 -2.99
N ARG A 127 4.58 -16.31 -4.09
CA ARG A 127 5.84 -16.03 -4.78
C ARG A 127 5.88 -14.59 -5.32
N ARG A 128 4.71 -14.07 -5.75
CA ARG A 128 4.59 -12.74 -6.36
C ARG A 128 3.39 -11.96 -5.84
N ILE A 129 3.55 -10.65 -5.83
CA ILE A 129 2.48 -9.66 -5.78
C ILE A 129 2.64 -8.78 -7.03
N ILE A 130 1.69 -8.88 -7.95
CA ILE A 130 1.69 -8.19 -9.23
C ILE A 130 0.70 -7.02 -9.14
N LEU A 131 1.20 -5.81 -9.31
CA LEU A 131 0.42 -4.57 -9.26
C LEU A 131 0.06 -4.18 -10.68
N VAL A 132 -1.22 -4.01 -10.99
CA VAL A 132 -1.71 -3.72 -12.35
C VAL A 132 -2.56 -2.47 -12.35
N ARG A 133 -2.16 -1.45 -13.12
CA ARG A 133 -3.02 -0.29 -13.39
C ARG A 133 -4.07 -0.69 -14.43
N HIS A 134 -5.29 -0.20 -14.26
CA HIS A 134 -6.35 -0.37 -15.26
C HIS A 134 -5.92 0.05 -16.68
N GLY A 135 -6.54 -0.54 -17.69
CA GLY A 135 -6.38 -0.15 -19.10
C GLY A 135 -6.87 1.28 -19.36
N GLU A 136 -6.70 1.78 -20.57
CA GLU A 136 -7.18 3.10 -20.98
C GLU A 136 -8.69 3.22 -20.75
N SER A 137 -9.09 4.27 -20.04
CA SER A 137 -10.50 4.58 -19.78
C SER A 137 -10.97 5.75 -20.61
N GLU A 138 -12.28 5.90 -20.77
CA GLU A 138 -12.88 7.05 -21.46
C GLU A 138 -12.38 8.37 -20.85
N GLY A 139 -12.25 8.43 -19.52
CA GLY A 139 -11.71 9.58 -18.80
C GLY A 139 -10.20 9.81 -18.97
N ASN A 140 -9.45 8.84 -19.51
CA ASN A 140 -8.04 9.08 -19.90
C ASN A 140 -7.94 9.73 -21.27
N VAL A 141 -8.89 9.43 -22.17
CA VAL A 141 -8.96 10.03 -23.51
C VAL A 141 -9.62 11.41 -23.45
N ASP A 142 -10.69 11.54 -22.66
CA ASP A 142 -11.48 12.76 -22.53
C ASP A 142 -11.79 13.07 -21.06
N GLU A 143 -11.03 14.01 -20.48
CA GLU A 143 -11.25 14.46 -19.10
C GLU A 143 -12.64 15.09 -18.88
N THR A 144 -13.37 15.52 -19.93
CA THR A 144 -14.72 16.07 -19.75
C THR A 144 -15.73 15.02 -19.27
N VAL A 145 -15.43 13.72 -19.42
CA VAL A 145 -16.29 12.64 -18.94
C VAL A 145 -16.54 12.75 -17.44
N TYR A 146 -15.55 13.19 -16.64
CA TYR A 146 -15.69 13.37 -15.19
C TYR A 146 -16.65 14.50 -14.77
N THR A 147 -17.14 15.31 -15.72
CA THR A 147 -18.17 16.33 -15.45
C THR A 147 -19.59 15.75 -15.43
N ARG A 148 -19.79 14.58 -16.05
CA ARG A 148 -21.12 14.02 -16.37
C ARG A 148 -21.29 12.56 -15.95
N VAL A 149 -20.21 11.79 -15.88
CA VAL A 149 -20.20 10.40 -15.41
C VAL A 149 -19.48 10.34 -14.07
N PRO A 150 -20.09 9.74 -13.03
CA PRO A 150 -19.39 9.50 -11.77
C PRO A 150 -18.12 8.67 -11.99
N ASP A 151 -17.00 9.08 -11.40
CA ASP A 151 -15.69 8.43 -11.59
C ASP A 151 -15.73 6.89 -11.42
N PRO A 152 -16.41 6.30 -10.40
CA PRO A 152 -16.50 4.85 -10.27
C PRO A 152 -17.16 4.12 -11.45
N ARG A 153 -17.96 4.83 -12.26
CA ARG A 153 -18.72 4.28 -13.39
C ARG A 153 -18.02 4.42 -14.74
N ILE A 154 -16.91 5.16 -14.82
CA ILE A 154 -16.18 5.33 -16.07
C ILE A 154 -15.56 4.00 -16.49
N GLY A 155 -15.86 3.60 -17.72
CA GLY A 155 -15.43 2.33 -18.32
C GLY A 155 -14.13 2.44 -19.11
N LEU A 156 -13.66 1.29 -19.59
CA LEU A 156 -12.55 1.17 -20.53
C LEU A 156 -12.95 1.55 -21.95
N THR A 157 -11.98 2.06 -22.71
CA THR A 157 -12.06 2.14 -24.17
C THR A 157 -11.81 0.77 -24.80
N ALA A 158 -12.06 0.64 -26.11
CA ALA A 158 -11.68 -0.58 -26.85
C ALA A 158 -10.18 -0.90 -26.72
N ASN A 159 -9.33 0.12 -26.85
CA ASN A 159 -7.89 0.02 -26.60
C ASN A 159 -7.58 -0.41 -25.15
N GLY A 160 -8.32 0.09 -24.16
CA GLY A 160 -8.20 -0.34 -22.77
C GLY A 160 -8.48 -1.83 -22.56
N PHE A 161 -9.45 -2.41 -23.27
CA PHE A 161 -9.69 -3.85 -23.24
C PHE A 161 -8.56 -4.66 -23.87
N GLU A 162 -7.96 -4.19 -24.97
CA GLU A 162 -6.80 -4.82 -25.60
C GLU A 162 -5.58 -4.77 -24.68
N GLN A 163 -5.32 -3.64 -24.05
CA GLN A 163 -4.27 -3.48 -23.04
C GLN A 163 -4.47 -4.44 -21.87
N ALA A 164 -5.70 -4.61 -21.39
CA ALA A 164 -6.02 -5.54 -20.31
C ALA A 164 -5.76 -7.00 -20.70
N PHE A 165 -6.15 -7.40 -21.92
CA PHE A 165 -5.86 -8.73 -22.44
C PHE A 165 -4.35 -8.97 -22.59
N SER A 166 -3.63 -8.02 -23.19
CA SER A 166 -2.17 -8.06 -23.34
C SER A 166 -1.45 -8.14 -21.99
N CYS A 167 -1.95 -7.41 -20.98
CA CYS A 167 -1.46 -7.53 -19.60
C CYS A 167 -1.64 -8.95 -19.06
N GLY A 168 -2.80 -9.58 -19.27
CA GLY A 168 -3.04 -10.97 -18.88
C GLY A 168 -2.05 -11.95 -19.53
N CYS A 169 -1.77 -11.79 -20.82
CA CYS A 169 -0.76 -12.58 -21.52
C CYS A 169 0.64 -12.41 -20.88
N ARG A 170 1.08 -11.16 -20.66
CA ARG A 170 2.37 -10.88 -20.03
C ARG A 170 2.49 -11.48 -18.63
N ILE A 171 1.43 -11.44 -17.81
CA ILE A 171 1.43 -12.07 -16.49
C ILE A 171 1.62 -13.59 -16.60
N ARG A 172 0.94 -14.22 -17.55
CA ARG A 172 1.09 -15.66 -17.80
C ARG A 172 2.50 -16.01 -18.25
N ASP A 173 3.10 -15.20 -19.13
CA ASP A 173 4.44 -15.44 -19.66
C ASP A 173 5.48 -15.36 -18.53
N ILE A 174 5.41 -14.34 -17.67
CA ILE A 174 6.27 -14.20 -16.47
C ILE A 174 6.25 -15.44 -15.58
N VAL A 175 5.07 -16.05 -15.43
CA VAL A 175 4.90 -17.22 -14.57
C VAL A 175 5.30 -18.52 -15.28
N SER A 176 5.16 -18.57 -16.60
CA SER A 176 5.53 -19.73 -17.42
C SER A 176 7.05 -19.86 -17.57
N ASP A 177 7.76 -18.73 -17.65
CA ASP A 177 9.22 -18.67 -17.78
C ASP A 177 9.96 -19.27 -16.57
N ASP A 178 9.30 -19.39 -15.41
CA ASP A 178 9.88 -20.10 -14.26
C ASP A 178 10.01 -21.62 -14.51
N GLY A 179 9.33 -22.17 -15.52
CA GLY A 179 9.25 -23.61 -15.77
C GLY A 179 8.43 -24.37 -14.73
N ILE A 180 7.69 -23.67 -13.86
CA ILE A 180 6.99 -24.27 -12.74
C ILE A 180 5.52 -24.54 -13.08
N GLN A 181 5.12 -25.79 -12.96
CA GLN A 181 3.75 -26.23 -13.18
C GLN A 181 2.83 -25.85 -12.00
N ASN A 182 1.52 -25.79 -12.28
CA ASN A 182 0.46 -25.56 -11.28
C ASN A 182 0.48 -24.20 -10.57
N SER A 183 0.90 -23.15 -11.27
CA SER A 183 0.78 -21.77 -10.76
C SER A 183 -0.67 -21.38 -10.54
N LYS A 184 -0.93 -20.73 -9.39
CA LYS A 184 -2.26 -20.27 -9.00
C LYS A 184 -2.27 -18.76 -8.86
N PHE A 185 -3.43 -18.16 -9.12
CA PHE A 185 -3.63 -16.71 -9.09
C PHE A 185 -4.80 -16.34 -8.20
N TYR A 186 -4.59 -15.35 -7.33
CA TYR A 186 -5.65 -14.74 -6.54
C TYR A 186 -5.70 -13.24 -6.81
N PHE A 187 -6.88 -12.73 -7.16
CA PHE A 187 -7.04 -11.35 -7.58
C PHE A 187 -7.67 -10.50 -6.48
N TYR A 188 -7.09 -9.33 -6.23
CA TYR A 188 -7.77 -8.20 -5.60
C TYR A 188 -8.07 -7.14 -6.66
N VAL A 189 -9.24 -6.54 -6.61
CA VAL A 189 -9.66 -5.54 -7.60
C VAL A 189 -10.40 -4.38 -6.95
N SER A 190 -10.15 -3.17 -7.42
CA SER A 190 -10.97 -2.01 -7.03
C SER A 190 -12.40 -2.14 -7.58
N PRO A 191 -13.41 -1.59 -6.89
CA PRO A 191 -14.81 -1.67 -7.32
C PRO A 191 -15.14 -0.81 -8.56
N TYR A 192 -14.20 -0.03 -9.08
CA TYR A 192 -14.47 0.85 -10.22
C TYR A 192 -14.65 0.05 -11.52
N CYS A 193 -15.53 0.53 -12.40
CA CYS A 193 -15.86 -0.14 -13.66
C CYS A 193 -14.60 -0.45 -14.49
N ARG A 194 -13.75 0.56 -14.75
CA ARG A 194 -12.47 0.37 -15.46
C ARG A 194 -11.55 -0.70 -14.87
N THR A 195 -11.49 -0.87 -13.54
CA THR A 195 -10.67 -1.90 -12.90
C THR A 195 -11.32 -3.29 -13.01
N LEU A 196 -12.63 -3.38 -12.87
CA LEU A 196 -13.38 -4.64 -13.05
C LEU A 196 -13.32 -5.13 -14.50
N GLU A 197 -13.43 -4.21 -15.47
CA GLU A 197 -13.28 -4.51 -16.89
C GLU A 197 -11.85 -4.92 -17.24
N THR A 198 -10.85 -4.26 -16.64
CA THR A 198 -9.45 -4.67 -16.78
C THR A 198 -9.25 -6.09 -16.27
N LEU A 199 -9.79 -6.42 -15.09
CA LEU A 199 -9.73 -7.78 -14.55
C LEU A 199 -10.38 -8.81 -15.49
N ARG A 200 -11.54 -8.49 -16.09
CA ARG A 200 -12.20 -9.37 -17.07
C ARG A 200 -11.32 -9.57 -18.31
N GLY A 201 -10.67 -8.51 -18.80
CA GLY A 201 -9.72 -8.59 -19.92
C GLY A 201 -8.52 -9.47 -19.60
N ILE A 202 -7.89 -9.27 -18.44
CA ILE A 202 -6.79 -10.10 -17.93
C ILE A 202 -7.22 -11.56 -17.86
N GLY A 203 -8.38 -11.84 -17.27
CA GLY A 203 -8.91 -13.19 -17.07
C GLY A 203 -9.07 -14.01 -18.34
N LYS A 204 -9.21 -13.38 -19.52
CA LYS A 204 -9.27 -14.08 -20.83
C LYS A 204 -7.98 -14.81 -21.18
N ALA A 205 -6.84 -14.42 -20.60
CA ALA A 205 -5.55 -15.08 -20.83
C ALA A 205 -5.33 -16.31 -19.94
N PHE A 206 -6.24 -16.59 -19.00
CA PHE A 206 -6.08 -17.63 -17.97
C PHE A 206 -7.12 -18.73 -18.11
N GLU A 207 -6.70 -19.96 -17.79
CA GLU A 207 -7.63 -21.05 -17.56
C GLU A 207 -8.32 -20.89 -16.20
N ARG A 208 -9.60 -21.26 -16.11
CA ARG A 208 -10.36 -21.19 -14.85
C ARG A 208 -9.68 -21.97 -13.72
N SER A 209 -9.06 -23.10 -14.05
CA SER A 209 -8.32 -23.97 -13.12
C SER A 209 -7.17 -23.25 -12.41
N SER A 210 -6.56 -22.25 -13.05
CA SER A 210 -5.43 -21.46 -12.51
C SER A 210 -5.87 -20.37 -11.53
N ILE A 211 -7.16 -20.00 -11.52
CA ILE A 211 -7.69 -18.91 -10.69
C ILE A 211 -8.20 -19.47 -9.36
N ALA A 212 -7.48 -19.18 -8.28
CA ALA A 212 -7.86 -19.57 -6.92
C ALA A 212 -9.02 -18.73 -6.37
N GLY A 213 -9.11 -17.46 -6.77
CA GLY A 213 -10.18 -16.58 -6.30
C GLY A 213 -10.05 -15.14 -6.75
N VAL A 214 -11.10 -14.38 -6.51
CA VAL A 214 -11.19 -12.94 -6.78
C VAL A 214 -11.87 -12.29 -5.58
N ARG A 215 -11.37 -11.13 -5.16
CA ARG A 215 -11.98 -10.31 -4.11
C ARG A 215 -12.00 -8.85 -4.53
N GLU A 216 -13.19 -8.27 -4.52
CA GLU A 216 -13.33 -6.82 -4.61
C GLU A 216 -12.89 -6.17 -3.29
N GLU A 217 -12.16 -5.07 -3.38
CA GLU A 217 -11.62 -4.34 -2.23
C GLU A 217 -11.81 -2.83 -2.41
N PRO A 218 -12.79 -2.21 -1.72
CA PRO A 218 -13.09 -0.78 -1.83
C PRO A 218 -11.93 0.15 -1.46
N ARG A 219 -10.98 -0.31 -0.63
CA ARG A 219 -9.79 0.48 -0.26
C ARG A 219 -8.77 0.59 -1.39
N LEU A 220 -8.94 -0.13 -2.50
CA LEU A 220 -8.11 -0.05 -3.70
C LEU A 220 -8.61 0.95 -4.76
N ARG A 221 -9.67 1.70 -4.49
CA ARG A 221 -10.19 2.75 -5.39
C ARG A 221 -9.18 3.88 -5.63
N GLU A 222 -9.33 4.66 -6.70
CA GLU A 222 -8.47 5.81 -6.96
C GLU A 222 -8.67 6.93 -5.93
N GLN A 223 -7.70 7.86 -5.82
CA GLN A 223 -7.89 9.12 -5.10
C GLN A 223 -9.18 9.81 -5.54
N ASP A 224 -10.00 10.18 -4.58
CA ASP A 224 -11.20 10.98 -4.83
C ASP A 224 -10.81 12.45 -5.11
N PHE A 225 -11.30 13.00 -6.21
CA PHE A 225 -11.11 14.42 -6.56
C PHE A 225 -12.38 15.25 -6.30
N GLY A 226 -13.35 14.69 -5.56
CA GLY A 226 -14.69 15.23 -5.36
C GLY A 226 -15.70 14.65 -6.34
N ASN A 227 -16.98 15.00 -6.16
CA ASN A 227 -18.12 14.39 -6.86
C ASN A 227 -18.05 14.49 -8.40
N PHE A 228 -18.23 15.70 -8.94
CA PHE A 228 -18.09 16.00 -10.36
C PHE A 228 -16.97 17.00 -10.55
N GLN A 229 -16.17 16.76 -11.56
CA GLN A 229 -14.91 17.48 -11.78
C GLN A 229 -15.10 18.53 -12.86
N ASP A 230 -15.46 19.75 -12.46
CA ASP A 230 -15.46 20.89 -13.36
C ASP A 230 -14.06 21.12 -13.94
N ARG A 231 -13.96 21.28 -15.27
CA ARG A 231 -12.67 21.30 -15.98
C ARG A 231 -11.80 22.49 -15.57
N GLU A 232 -12.36 23.67 -15.48
CA GLU A 232 -11.60 24.89 -15.16
C GLU A 232 -11.17 24.86 -13.70
N LYS A 233 -12.08 24.49 -12.80
CA LYS A 233 -11.76 24.30 -11.38
C LYS A 233 -10.68 23.25 -11.21
N MET A 234 -10.81 22.08 -11.81
CA MET A 234 -9.80 21.02 -11.68
C MET A 234 -8.44 21.42 -12.23
N ARG A 235 -8.39 22.22 -13.30
CA ARG A 235 -7.12 22.76 -13.80
C ARG A 235 -6.45 23.64 -12.74
N LEU A 236 -7.20 24.58 -12.16
CA LEU A 236 -6.70 25.44 -11.10
C LEU A 236 -6.24 24.64 -9.87
N GLU A 237 -7.04 23.66 -9.44
CA GLU A 237 -6.71 22.78 -8.30
C GLU A 237 -5.43 21.96 -8.57
N LYS A 238 -5.24 21.46 -9.80
CA LYS A 238 -4.02 20.75 -10.22
C LYS A 238 -2.79 21.68 -10.16
N GLU A 239 -2.93 22.95 -10.55
CA GLU A 239 -1.86 23.96 -10.48
C GLU A 239 -1.52 24.35 -9.04
N ILE A 240 -2.53 24.53 -8.18
CA ILE A 240 -2.33 24.79 -6.74
C ILE A 240 -1.63 23.60 -6.09
N ARG A 241 -2.06 22.36 -6.40
CA ARG A 241 -1.42 21.13 -5.90
C ARG A 241 0.07 21.09 -6.21
N LEU A 242 0.49 21.48 -7.42
CA LEU A 242 1.92 21.47 -7.79
C LEU A 242 2.75 22.43 -6.91
N ARG A 243 2.17 23.56 -6.50
CA ARG A 243 2.82 24.52 -5.59
C ARG A 243 2.77 24.08 -4.13
N TYR A 244 1.71 23.40 -3.71
CA TYR A 244 1.52 22.98 -2.32
C TYR A 244 2.32 21.71 -1.97
N GLY A 245 2.42 20.77 -2.91
CA GLY A 245 2.97 19.43 -2.69
C GLY A 245 1.92 18.35 -3.01
N ARG A 246 2.30 17.36 -3.82
CA ARG A 246 1.36 16.38 -4.38
C ARG A 246 0.83 15.44 -3.32
N PHE A 247 1.63 15.14 -2.30
CA PHE A 247 1.25 14.18 -1.27
C PHE A 247 0.21 14.71 -0.28
N PHE A 248 0.38 15.95 0.18
CA PHE A 248 -0.43 16.55 1.25
C PHE A 248 -1.62 17.38 0.74
N TYR A 249 -1.63 17.78 -0.53
CA TYR A 249 -2.74 18.56 -1.06
C TYR A 249 -4.04 17.75 -1.05
N ARG A 250 -5.07 18.31 -0.41
CA ARG A 250 -6.41 17.74 -0.40
C ARG A 250 -7.32 18.48 -1.37
N PHE A 251 -7.90 17.74 -2.32
CA PHE A 251 -8.90 18.31 -3.21
C PHE A 251 -10.18 18.68 -2.43
N PRO A 252 -10.89 19.77 -2.81
CA PRO A 252 -12.17 20.10 -2.22
C PRO A 252 -13.17 18.95 -2.35
N ASN A 253 -13.74 18.51 -1.22
CA ASN A 253 -14.61 17.32 -1.12
C ASN A 253 -13.98 16.00 -1.59
N GLY A 254 -12.64 15.95 -1.70
CA GLY A 254 -11.89 14.76 -2.12
C GLY A 254 -10.91 14.26 -1.07
N GLU A 255 -9.94 13.50 -1.55
CA GLU A 255 -8.82 12.91 -0.80
C GLU A 255 -7.51 13.65 -1.13
N SER A 256 -6.57 13.65 -0.20
CA SER A 256 -5.14 13.84 -0.44
C SER A 256 -4.46 12.48 -0.65
N ALA A 257 -3.22 12.44 -1.13
CA ALA A 257 -2.50 11.16 -1.21
C ALA A 257 -2.20 10.59 0.19
N ALA A 258 -2.10 11.45 1.22
CA ALA A 258 -2.02 11.03 2.61
C ALA A 258 -3.28 10.28 3.08
N ASP A 259 -4.49 10.73 2.68
CA ASP A 259 -5.72 9.98 2.98
C ASP A 259 -5.73 8.61 2.29
N VAL A 260 -5.23 8.55 1.05
CA VAL A 260 -5.04 7.29 0.32
C VAL A 260 -4.07 6.37 1.07
N TYR A 261 -2.99 6.93 1.63
CA TYR A 261 -1.99 6.20 2.41
C TYR A 261 -2.59 5.53 3.65
N ASP A 262 -3.50 6.20 4.35
CA ASP A 262 -4.15 5.65 5.53
C ASP A 262 -5.06 4.46 5.20
N ARG A 263 -5.92 4.57 4.18
CA ARG A 263 -6.77 3.44 3.77
C ARG A 263 -5.97 2.27 3.20
N ILE A 264 -4.89 2.56 2.47
CA ILE A 264 -4.00 1.53 1.92
C ILE A 264 -3.19 0.84 3.03
N THR A 265 -2.86 1.56 4.11
CA THR A 265 -2.29 0.95 5.31
C THR A 265 -3.21 -0.13 5.87
N GLY A 266 -4.51 0.15 5.99
CA GLY A 266 -5.50 -0.84 6.43
C GLY A 266 -5.61 -2.04 5.48
N PHE A 267 -5.62 -1.82 4.17
CA PHE A 267 -5.63 -2.91 3.19
C PHE A 267 -4.37 -3.79 3.29
N ARG A 268 -3.19 -3.17 3.42
CA ARG A 268 -1.93 -3.90 3.53
C ARG A 268 -1.87 -4.79 4.78
N GLU A 269 -2.46 -4.38 5.90
CA GLU A 269 -2.61 -5.26 7.08
C GLU A 269 -3.55 -6.44 6.80
N THR A 270 -4.67 -6.21 6.10
CA THR A 270 -5.56 -7.31 5.66
C THR A 270 -4.81 -8.29 4.75
N LEU A 271 -4.07 -7.78 3.77
CA LEU A 271 -3.28 -8.59 2.85
C LEU A 271 -2.22 -9.41 3.58
N ARG A 272 -1.51 -8.79 4.54
CA ARG A 272 -0.54 -9.50 5.38
C ARG A 272 -1.20 -10.63 6.16
N ALA A 273 -2.33 -10.37 6.82
CA ALA A 273 -3.05 -11.40 7.56
C ALA A 273 -3.52 -12.54 6.63
N ASP A 274 -4.07 -12.20 5.46
CA ASP A 274 -4.51 -13.18 4.46
C ASP A 274 -3.33 -14.06 3.95
N ILE A 275 -2.14 -13.47 3.79
CA ILE A 275 -0.90 -14.21 3.46
C ILE A 275 -0.50 -15.12 4.62
N ASP A 276 -0.45 -14.61 5.84
CA ASP A 276 0.07 -15.32 7.01
C ASP A 276 -0.82 -16.53 7.38
N ILE A 277 -2.14 -16.44 7.20
CA ILE A 277 -3.07 -17.57 7.39
C ILE A 277 -3.20 -18.48 6.16
N GLY A 278 -2.61 -18.10 5.02
CA GLY A 278 -2.70 -18.87 3.78
C GLY A 278 -4.09 -18.89 3.15
N ARG A 279 -4.86 -17.81 3.26
CA ARG A 279 -6.26 -17.70 2.79
C ARG A 279 -6.46 -18.20 1.34
N PHE A 280 -5.45 -17.98 0.51
CA PHE A 280 -5.49 -18.26 -0.93
C PHE A 280 -5.28 -19.73 -1.28
N GLN A 281 -4.91 -20.56 -0.29
CA GLN A 281 -4.41 -21.91 -0.48
C GLN A 281 -5.08 -22.85 0.53
N PRO A 282 -6.22 -23.46 0.16
CA PRO A 282 -6.90 -24.42 1.04
C PRO A 282 -5.95 -25.52 1.51
N PRO A 283 -6.10 -26.04 2.75
CA PRO A 283 -5.30 -27.16 3.23
C PRO A 283 -5.32 -28.32 2.23
N GLY A 284 -4.14 -28.88 1.93
CA GLY A 284 -3.97 -29.94 0.91
C GLY A 284 -3.86 -29.45 -0.53
N GLN A 285 -4.03 -28.14 -0.80
CA GLN A 285 -3.84 -27.51 -2.12
C GLN A 285 -2.79 -26.39 -2.09
N GLN A 286 -1.92 -26.40 -1.08
CA GLN A 286 -0.85 -25.42 -0.93
C GLN A 286 0.16 -25.56 -2.07
N SER A 287 0.48 -24.44 -2.69
CA SER A 287 1.44 -24.33 -3.78
C SER A 287 2.38 -23.16 -3.49
N PRO A 288 3.71 -23.36 -3.54
CA PRO A 288 4.66 -22.26 -3.43
C PRO A 288 4.53 -21.25 -4.57
N ASN A 289 3.77 -21.58 -5.63
CA ASN A 289 3.58 -20.74 -6.82
C ASN A 289 2.22 -20.04 -6.83
N MET A 290 1.79 -19.59 -5.64
CA MET A 290 0.69 -18.65 -5.53
C MET A 290 1.16 -17.25 -5.95
N ASN A 291 0.39 -16.60 -6.81
CA ASN A 291 0.63 -15.23 -7.27
C ASN A 291 -0.59 -14.36 -6.92
N LEU A 292 -0.35 -13.25 -6.23
CA LEU A 292 -1.39 -12.26 -5.97
C LEU A 292 -1.37 -11.23 -7.09
N VAL A 293 -2.53 -10.86 -7.61
CA VAL A 293 -2.65 -9.80 -8.62
C VAL A 293 -3.59 -8.72 -8.09
N ILE A 294 -3.12 -7.48 -8.03
CA ILE A 294 -3.85 -6.33 -7.50
C ILE A 294 -4.15 -5.39 -8.66
N VAL A 295 -5.41 -5.36 -9.11
CA VAL A 295 -5.89 -4.51 -10.21
C VAL A 295 -6.48 -3.22 -9.63
N SER A 296 -5.81 -2.10 -9.85
CA SER A 296 -6.12 -0.82 -9.22
C SER A 296 -5.72 0.36 -10.13
N HIS A 297 -5.33 1.49 -9.54
CA HIS A 297 -5.14 2.79 -10.20
C HIS A 297 -3.76 3.36 -9.96
N GLY A 298 -3.38 4.38 -10.74
CA GLY A 298 -2.01 4.87 -10.81
C GLY A 298 -1.50 5.44 -9.49
N LEU A 299 -2.25 6.34 -8.84
CA LEU A 299 -1.80 6.88 -7.55
C LEU A 299 -1.85 5.82 -6.46
N THR A 300 -2.95 5.08 -6.41
CA THR A 300 -3.20 4.09 -5.36
C THR A 300 -2.11 3.00 -5.32
N LEU A 301 -1.64 2.51 -6.47
CA LEU A 301 -0.54 1.54 -6.52
C LEU A 301 0.82 2.12 -6.10
N ARG A 302 1.08 3.40 -6.41
CA ARG A 302 2.30 4.08 -5.92
C ARG A 302 2.27 4.27 -4.41
N VAL A 303 1.11 4.61 -3.85
CA VAL A 303 0.90 4.71 -2.41
C VAL A 303 1.04 3.33 -1.75
N PHE A 304 0.55 2.26 -2.39
CA PHE A 304 0.78 0.90 -1.92
C PHE A 304 2.28 0.56 -1.83
N LEU A 305 3.06 0.88 -2.87
CA LEU A 305 4.52 0.68 -2.87
C LEU A 305 5.21 1.51 -1.78
N MET A 306 4.88 2.80 -1.68
CA MET A 306 5.38 3.68 -0.63
C MET A 306 5.09 3.10 0.75
N ARG A 307 3.86 2.61 0.98
CA ARG A 307 3.49 2.02 2.27
C ARG A 307 4.23 0.71 2.54
N TRP A 308 4.41 -0.12 1.50
CA TRP A 308 5.03 -1.43 1.60
C TRP A 308 6.52 -1.32 1.93
N TYR A 309 7.24 -0.49 1.18
CA TYR A 309 8.69 -0.30 1.31
C TYR A 309 9.06 0.84 2.26
N LYS A 310 8.07 1.52 2.84
CA LYS A 310 8.25 2.59 3.84
C LYS A 310 9.02 3.79 3.27
N TRP A 311 8.82 4.10 2.00
CA TRP A 311 9.48 5.23 1.35
C TRP A 311 9.05 6.56 1.93
N THR A 312 9.93 7.55 1.83
CA THR A 312 9.64 8.93 2.21
C THR A 312 8.64 9.57 1.24
N VAL A 313 8.09 10.71 1.65
CA VAL A 313 7.22 11.52 0.78
C VAL A 313 7.98 11.98 -0.46
N GLU A 314 9.23 12.43 -0.31
CA GLU A 314 10.07 12.86 -1.43
C GLU A 314 10.30 11.74 -2.45
N GLN A 315 10.65 10.54 -1.98
CA GLN A 315 10.80 9.35 -2.83
C GLN A 315 9.50 9.03 -3.58
N PHE A 316 8.35 9.11 -2.90
CA PHE A 316 7.05 8.89 -3.52
C PHE A 316 6.71 9.95 -4.59
N GLU A 317 7.01 11.23 -4.33
CA GLU A 317 6.71 12.32 -5.26
C GLU A 317 7.56 12.26 -6.53
N GLY A 318 8.76 11.67 -6.45
CA GLY A 318 9.64 11.38 -7.59
C GLY A 318 9.17 10.24 -8.50
N LEU A 319 8.20 9.42 -8.07
CA LEU A 319 7.72 8.29 -8.88
C LEU A 319 6.91 8.75 -10.09
N GLY A 320 7.25 8.19 -11.25
CA GLY A 320 6.44 8.23 -12.46
C GLY A 320 5.12 7.48 -12.28
N ASN A 321 4.14 7.74 -13.15
CA ASN A 321 2.90 6.99 -13.15
C ASN A 321 3.07 5.66 -13.93
N PHE A 322 2.32 4.64 -13.54
CA PHE A 322 2.15 3.44 -14.37
C PHE A 322 1.51 3.83 -15.70
N ASP A 323 1.88 3.18 -16.81
CA ASP A 323 1.12 3.26 -18.05
C ASP A 323 -0.26 2.60 -17.91
N ASN A 324 -1.20 2.91 -18.81
CA ASN A 324 -2.47 2.20 -18.88
C ASN A 324 -2.25 0.72 -19.21
N GLY A 325 -2.79 -0.19 -18.40
CA GLY A 325 -2.48 -1.62 -18.46
C GLY A 325 -1.04 -1.97 -18.04
N GLY A 326 -0.27 -1.00 -17.52
CA GLY A 326 1.07 -1.22 -16.98
C GLY A 326 1.05 -2.03 -15.70
N MET A 327 2.17 -2.70 -15.40
CA MET A 327 2.30 -3.51 -14.18
C MET A 327 3.69 -3.43 -13.56
N LEU A 328 3.76 -3.67 -12.26
CA LEU A 328 5.01 -3.92 -11.51
C LEU A 328 4.88 -5.24 -10.76
N VAL A 329 6.00 -5.91 -10.57
CA VAL A 329 6.07 -7.28 -10.03
C VAL A 329 6.99 -7.27 -8.83
N MET A 330 6.41 -7.48 -7.67
CA MET A 330 7.14 -7.71 -6.44
C MET A 330 7.28 -9.22 -6.27
N GLN A 331 8.50 -9.74 -6.32
CA GLN A 331 8.75 -11.18 -6.21
C GLN A 331 9.59 -11.48 -4.97
N THR A 332 9.32 -12.61 -4.32
CA THR A 332 10.14 -13.08 -3.20
C THR A 332 11.58 -13.30 -3.66
N GLY A 333 12.52 -12.58 -3.07
CA GLY A 333 13.95 -12.83 -3.23
C GLY A 333 14.41 -14.05 -2.44
N PHE A 334 15.69 -14.35 -2.49
CA PHE A 334 16.28 -15.52 -1.83
C PHE A 334 16.20 -15.46 -0.30
N GLY A 335 16.09 -14.26 0.28
CA GLY A 335 15.80 -14.08 1.71
C GLY A 335 14.33 -14.34 2.08
N GLY A 336 13.42 -14.38 1.12
CA GLY A 336 11.98 -14.58 1.34
C GLY A 336 11.15 -13.29 1.49
N ARG A 337 11.80 -12.11 1.40
CA ARG A 337 11.11 -10.81 1.31
C ARG A 337 10.86 -10.43 -0.15
N TYR A 338 9.88 -9.56 -0.38
CA TYR A 338 9.54 -9.12 -1.73
C TYR A 338 10.45 -7.98 -2.20
N SER A 339 11.05 -8.14 -3.36
CA SER A 339 11.84 -7.12 -4.05
C SER A 339 11.34 -6.96 -5.48
N LEU A 340 11.41 -5.74 -6.00
CA LEU A 340 11.12 -5.44 -7.40
C LEU A 340 12.28 -5.85 -8.32
N LEU A 341 13.52 -5.83 -7.81
CA LEU A 341 14.74 -6.14 -8.59
C LEU A 341 14.93 -7.62 -8.93
N VAL A 342 14.05 -8.49 -8.41
CA VAL A 342 14.01 -9.88 -8.84
C VAL A 342 13.46 -10.00 -10.26
N HIS A 343 12.63 -9.04 -10.69
CA HIS A 343 11.99 -9.06 -12.01
C HIS A 343 12.36 -7.87 -12.88
N HIS A 344 12.44 -6.66 -12.30
CA HIS A 344 12.71 -5.41 -13.03
C HIS A 344 14.20 -5.09 -13.02
N THR A 345 14.70 -4.48 -14.09
CA THR A 345 16.08 -3.99 -14.13
C THR A 345 16.21 -2.67 -13.35
N VAL A 346 17.45 -2.28 -13.04
CA VAL A 346 17.73 -1.00 -12.38
C VAL A 346 17.28 0.16 -13.26
N GLU A 347 17.52 0.07 -14.57
CA GLU A 347 17.18 1.11 -15.54
C GLU A 347 15.65 1.30 -15.65
N GLU A 348 14.89 0.21 -15.63
CA GLU A 348 13.42 0.26 -15.62
C GLU A 348 12.89 0.95 -14.37
N LEU A 349 13.42 0.60 -13.19
CA LEU A 349 13.01 1.20 -11.93
C LEU A 349 13.43 2.67 -11.82
N GLN A 350 14.63 3.03 -12.32
CA GLN A 350 15.07 4.43 -12.39
C GLN A 350 14.19 5.25 -13.32
N LYS A 351 13.79 4.71 -14.48
CA LYS A 351 12.81 5.34 -15.38
C LYS A 351 11.45 5.51 -14.69
N PHE A 352 11.07 4.60 -13.81
CA PHE A 352 9.89 4.71 -12.96
C PHE A 352 10.06 5.73 -11.80
N GLY A 353 11.26 6.26 -11.58
CA GLY A 353 11.55 7.30 -10.59
C GLY A 353 12.24 6.82 -9.31
N PHE A 354 12.82 5.62 -9.30
CA PHE A 354 13.59 5.13 -8.15
C PHE A 354 14.90 5.91 -8.01
N THR A 355 15.18 6.38 -6.80
CA THR A 355 16.49 6.92 -6.44
C THR A 355 17.49 5.80 -6.14
N GLU A 356 18.78 6.11 -6.12
CA GLU A 356 19.85 5.15 -5.77
C GLU A 356 19.58 4.48 -4.41
N ALA A 357 19.19 5.26 -3.39
CA ALA A 357 18.82 4.72 -2.08
C ALA A 357 17.63 3.74 -2.13
N MET A 358 16.68 3.93 -3.05
CA MET A 358 15.56 2.98 -3.24
C MET A 358 16.04 1.70 -3.90
N ILE A 359 16.95 1.80 -4.87
CA ILE A 359 17.58 0.64 -5.52
C ILE A 359 18.39 -0.17 -4.51
N ASP A 360 19.19 0.49 -3.67
CA ASP A 360 19.95 -0.16 -2.59
C ASP A 360 19.04 -0.88 -1.59
N ASP A 361 17.91 -0.25 -1.21
CA ASP A 361 16.91 -0.93 -0.39
C ASP A 361 16.37 -2.16 -1.12
N GLN A 362 16.01 -2.08 -2.40
CA GLN A 362 15.52 -3.25 -3.15
C GLN A 362 16.54 -4.39 -3.25
N MET A 363 17.84 -4.07 -3.38
CA MET A 363 18.94 -5.06 -3.33
C MET A 363 19.01 -5.72 -1.95
N TRP A 364 18.83 -4.93 -0.88
CA TRP A 364 18.73 -5.45 0.48
C TRP A 364 17.48 -6.31 0.68
N GLN A 365 16.31 -5.89 0.21
CA GLN A 365 15.05 -6.66 0.29
C GLN A 365 15.18 -8.02 -0.40
N MET A 366 15.96 -8.11 -1.48
CA MET A 366 16.15 -9.37 -2.22
C MET A 366 16.86 -10.44 -1.36
N ARG A 367 17.75 -10.02 -0.45
CA ARG A 367 18.58 -10.90 0.38
C ARG A 367 18.11 -11.09 1.81
N ALA A 368 17.42 -10.10 2.36
CA ALA A 368 17.05 -10.07 3.77
C ALA A 368 15.94 -11.07 4.10
N LYS A 369 16.02 -11.64 5.30
CA LYS A 369 15.00 -12.56 5.84
C LYS A 369 13.80 -11.80 6.41
N PRO A 370 12.59 -12.39 6.41
CA PRO A 370 11.47 -11.85 7.17
C PRO A 370 11.87 -11.58 8.62
N GLY A 371 11.63 -10.36 9.10
CA GLY A 371 11.99 -9.92 10.46
C GLY A 371 13.33 -9.19 10.58
N GLU A 372 14.23 -9.29 9.60
CA GLU A 372 15.44 -8.47 9.58
C GLU A 372 15.12 -6.99 9.36
N LEU A 373 15.92 -6.11 9.96
CA LEU A 373 15.81 -4.67 9.88
C LEU A 373 17.03 -4.09 9.17
N ASN A 374 16.79 -3.11 8.29
CA ASN A 374 17.83 -2.36 7.62
C ASN A 374 18.14 -1.10 8.45
N TYR A 375 19.13 -1.17 9.33
CA TYR A 375 19.52 -0.03 10.18
C TYR A 375 20.20 1.10 9.41
N ASP A 376 20.79 0.77 8.25
CA ASP A 376 21.47 1.73 7.37
C ASP A 376 20.51 2.37 6.34
N SER A 377 19.20 2.05 6.41
CA SER A 377 18.21 2.67 5.54
C SER A 377 18.05 4.16 5.86
N SER A 378 18.04 4.99 4.82
CA SER A 378 17.77 6.43 4.90
C SER A 378 16.45 6.78 5.59
N THR A 379 15.51 5.83 5.67
CA THR A 379 14.18 6.00 6.27
C THR A 379 14.08 5.54 7.73
N THR A 380 15.06 4.78 8.24
CA THR A 380 15.00 4.18 9.59
C THR A 380 16.31 4.31 10.39
N GLY A 381 17.20 5.23 10.02
CA GLY A 381 18.51 5.43 10.65
C GLY A 381 18.70 6.81 11.31
N PRO A 382 19.91 7.08 11.85
CA PRO A 382 20.30 8.38 12.40
C PRO A 382 20.42 9.49 11.34
N SER A 383 20.12 9.20 10.07
CA SER A 383 20.21 10.13 8.93
C SER A 383 19.44 11.44 9.11
N PHE A 384 18.42 11.47 9.98
CA PHE A 384 17.72 12.70 10.36
C PHE A 384 18.54 13.63 11.26
N PHE A 385 19.64 13.14 11.83
CA PHE A 385 20.48 13.85 12.78
C PHE A 385 21.87 14.07 12.18
N THR A 386 22.04 15.23 11.54
CA THR A 386 23.27 15.64 10.82
C THR A 386 24.48 15.91 11.73
N HIS A 387 24.40 15.57 13.01
CA HIS A 387 25.41 15.84 14.03
C HIS A 387 26.00 14.56 14.64
N PHE A 388 25.61 13.40 14.12
CA PHE A 388 26.16 12.11 14.52
C PHE A 388 27.31 11.62 13.61
N ASP A 389 27.77 12.48 12.69
CA ASP A 389 28.96 12.26 11.87
C ASP A 389 30.26 12.49 12.66
#